data_AF-A0A2V0PKL6-F1
#
_entry.id   AF-A0A2V0PKL6-F1
#
_cell.length_a   1.000
_cell.length_b   1.000
_cell.length_c   1.000
_cell.angle_alpha   90.00
_cell.angle_beta   90.00
_cell.angle_gamma   90.00
#
_symmetry.space_group_name_H-M   'P 1'
#
loop_
_entity.id
_entity.type
_entity.pdbx_description
1 polymer ?
#
loop_
_entity_poly.entity_id
_entity_poly.type
_entity_poly.pdbx_seq_one_letter_code
_entity_poly.pdbx_strand_id
1 'polypeptide(L)'
;MNNSVEAGRTLAVLEDMMEGLRMMSLVTEEVVESADQLADVLGEDVCERLMAHASAFAAWQQAAAAQQLGGLPPPQPDGGEEDAEATAEEREEELLAFATKTALGLLRALRQSPGAEHALAELQPDRSDDQALESFDALLGQIRGRLGTTVEEDGSRREHQAVLRERHQRAVAERLQLEHKARGLKLHRLERARQLGELQAAHDAVAAELSALHTDSAAACTAASAAAASEAAADAEAFQAQRAAVAAELEAARRDLAALREESRGTSAAARKARRRAEGDCEAAIGEYDAEVGARAGELAAAKAAHDELAQQIEEVVAETEALRRERCDYEEAQRAAAEEARAREAHQQRLNAAAAAIQTAWRAWRKQRAAEAKGKGGAKGKGGKGASGKQGVGAAKGKAKEK
;
A
#
# COMPACT_ATOMS: atom_id res chain seq x y z
N MET A 1 -78.81 -37.00 78.23
CA MET A 1 -78.88 -38.18 77.33
C MET A 1 -80.34 -38.51 77.00
N ASN A 2 -81.20 -37.53 76.71
CA ASN A 2 -82.65 -37.77 76.71
C ASN A 2 -83.20 -38.14 75.31
N ASN A 3 -82.51 -37.72 74.25
CA ASN A 3 -82.91 -37.93 72.86
C ASN A 3 -83.03 -39.41 72.46
N SER A 4 -82.37 -40.33 73.18
CA SER A 4 -82.32 -41.76 72.84
C SER A 4 -83.69 -42.46 72.88
N VAL A 5 -84.61 -42.03 73.75
CA VAL A 5 -85.93 -42.69 73.89
C VAL A 5 -86.87 -42.27 72.77
N GLU A 6 -86.85 -40.99 72.38
CA GLU A 6 -87.65 -40.47 71.28
C GLU A 6 -87.07 -40.92 69.92
N ALA A 7 -85.75 -40.91 69.76
CA ALA A 7 -85.07 -41.50 68.60
C ALA A 7 -85.37 -43.00 68.43
N GLY A 8 -85.36 -43.77 69.53
CA GLY A 8 -85.73 -45.18 69.50
C GLY A 8 -87.19 -45.41 69.08
N ARG A 9 -88.11 -44.53 69.53
CA ARG A 9 -89.53 -44.58 69.14
C ARG A 9 -89.75 -44.20 67.67
N THR A 10 -89.10 -43.15 67.17
CA THR A 10 -89.25 -42.76 65.76
C THR A 10 -88.62 -43.77 64.81
N LEU A 11 -87.48 -44.36 65.17
CA LEU A 11 -86.90 -45.48 64.42
C LEU A 11 -87.82 -46.70 64.43
N ALA A 12 -88.36 -47.11 65.58
CA ALA A 12 -89.29 -48.25 65.65
C ALA A 12 -90.55 -48.04 64.81
N VAL A 13 -91.15 -46.84 64.83
CA VAL A 13 -92.32 -46.53 63.97
C VAL A 13 -91.95 -46.58 62.48
N LEU A 14 -90.78 -46.06 62.09
CA LEU A 14 -90.33 -46.10 60.70
C LEU A 14 -89.95 -47.52 60.23
N GLU A 15 -89.46 -48.37 61.13
CA GLU A 15 -89.19 -49.79 60.87
C GLU A 15 -90.49 -50.58 60.69
N ASP A 16 -91.50 -50.35 61.56
CA ASP A 16 -92.84 -50.95 61.47
C ASP A 16 -93.59 -50.48 60.19
N MET A 17 -93.40 -49.22 59.79
CA MET A 17 -93.89 -48.70 58.50
C MET A 17 -93.19 -49.32 57.29
N MET A 18 -91.87 -49.51 57.35
CA MET A 18 -91.10 -50.16 56.27
C MET A 18 -91.52 -51.63 56.10
N GLU A 19 -91.75 -52.34 57.19
CA GLU A 19 -92.27 -53.71 57.19
C GLU A 19 -93.69 -53.77 56.58
N GLY A 20 -94.56 -52.83 56.94
CA GLY A 20 -95.88 -52.67 56.30
C GLY A 20 -95.81 -52.33 54.81
N LEU A 21 -94.87 -51.47 54.39
CA LEU A 21 -94.67 -51.15 52.97
C LEU A 21 -94.14 -52.35 52.17
N ARG A 22 -93.25 -53.17 52.75
CA ARG A 22 -92.79 -54.42 52.12
C ARG A 22 -93.94 -55.40 51.94
N MET A 23 -94.73 -55.67 52.98
CA MET A 23 -95.92 -56.54 52.87
C MET A 23 -96.97 -56.01 51.88
N MET A 24 -97.24 -54.69 51.84
CA MET A 24 -98.15 -54.13 50.84
C MET A 24 -97.58 -54.19 49.41
N SER A 25 -96.26 -54.05 49.23
CA SER A 25 -95.66 -54.12 47.89
C SER A 25 -95.88 -55.49 47.23
N LEU A 26 -95.92 -56.56 48.02
CA LEU A 26 -96.21 -57.94 47.56
C LEU A 26 -97.67 -58.14 47.12
N VAL A 27 -98.58 -57.19 47.36
CA VAL A 27 -99.96 -57.23 46.88
C VAL A 27 -100.03 -56.60 45.48
N THR A 28 -99.75 -57.40 44.46
CA THR A 28 -99.79 -56.99 43.05
C THR A 28 -101.10 -57.38 42.36
N GLU A 29 -101.33 -56.83 41.17
CA GLU A 29 -102.50 -57.15 40.33
C GLU A 29 -102.57 -58.64 39.99
N GLU A 30 -101.42 -59.29 39.74
CA GLU A 30 -101.32 -60.74 39.50
C GLU A 30 -101.75 -61.58 40.72
N VAL A 31 -101.37 -61.15 41.93
CA VAL A 31 -101.77 -61.79 43.19
C VAL A 31 -103.26 -61.60 43.45
N VAL A 32 -103.81 -60.45 43.05
CA VAL A 32 -105.25 -60.12 43.11
C VAL A 32 -106.06 -60.99 42.14
N GLU A 33 -105.66 -61.10 40.88
CA GLU A 33 -106.31 -61.98 39.90
C GLU A 33 -106.20 -63.47 40.30
N SER A 34 -105.14 -63.82 41.04
CA SER A 34 -104.92 -65.18 41.55
C SER A 34 -105.57 -65.47 42.91
N ALA A 35 -106.26 -64.52 43.55
CA ALA A 35 -106.71 -64.61 44.95
C ALA A 35 -107.52 -65.89 45.25
N ASP A 36 -108.43 -66.30 44.37
CA ASP A 36 -109.23 -67.53 44.50
C ASP A 36 -108.37 -68.81 44.51
N GLN A 37 -107.24 -68.81 43.79
CA GLN A 37 -106.29 -69.93 43.75
C GLN A 37 -105.37 -69.95 44.98
N LEU A 38 -105.23 -68.82 45.66
CA LEU A 38 -104.38 -68.64 46.85
C LEU A 38 -105.13 -68.86 48.17
N ALA A 39 -106.44 -69.11 48.14
CA ALA A 39 -107.28 -69.32 49.33
C ALA A 39 -106.78 -70.47 50.22
N ASP A 40 -106.29 -71.57 49.63
CA ASP A 40 -105.71 -72.72 50.34
C ASP A 40 -104.39 -72.39 51.07
N VAL A 41 -103.70 -71.29 50.71
CA VAL A 41 -102.35 -70.94 51.17
C VAL A 41 -102.35 -69.71 52.09
N LEU A 42 -103.07 -68.65 51.71
CA LEU A 42 -103.17 -67.41 52.48
C LEU A 42 -104.30 -67.46 53.52
N GLY A 43 -105.33 -68.27 53.27
CA GLY A 43 -106.56 -68.37 54.04
C GLY A 43 -107.69 -67.50 53.48
N GLU A 44 -108.91 -68.00 53.56
CA GLU A 44 -110.13 -67.40 53.00
C GLU A 44 -110.34 -65.94 53.45
N ASP A 45 -110.15 -65.62 54.74
CA ASP A 45 -110.22 -64.25 55.29
C ASP A 45 -109.13 -63.29 54.74
N VAL A 46 -107.98 -63.82 54.31
CA VAL A 46 -106.95 -63.00 53.64
C VAL A 46 -107.35 -62.73 52.19
N CYS A 47 -107.84 -63.75 51.46
CA CYS A 47 -108.28 -63.57 50.07
C CYS A 47 -109.54 -62.70 49.95
N GLU A 48 -110.52 -62.82 50.85
CA GLU A 48 -111.65 -61.89 50.94
C GLU A 48 -111.17 -60.45 51.14
N ARG A 49 -110.22 -60.21 52.06
CA ARG A 49 -109.66 -58.87 52.30
C ARG A 49 -108.82 -58.36 51.13
N LEU A 50 -108.14 -59.25 50.42
CA LEU A 50 -107.30 -58.91 49.28
C LEU A 50 -108.16 -58.52 48.08
N MET A 51 -109.26 -59.24 47.80
CA MET A 51 -110.29 -58.82 46.84
C MET A 51 -111.04 -57.54 47.27
N ALA A 52 -111.36 -57.40 48.56
CA ALA A 52 -112.00 -56.18 49.08
C ALA A 52 -111.08 -54.95 49.01
N HIS A 53 -109.77 -55.13 49.23
CA HIS A 53 -108.79 -54.07 49.06
C HIS A 53 -108.56 -53.76 47.57
N ALA A 54 -108.44 -54.79 46.72
CA ALA A 54 -108.28 -54.60 45.28
C ALA A 54 -109.45 -53.86 44.63
N SER A 55 -110.69 -54.22 44.97
CA SER A 55 -111.89 -53.52 44.47
C SER A 55 -112.00 -52.09 45.02
N ALA A 56 -111.60 -51.84 46.27
CA ALA A 56 -111.48 -50.48 46.82
C ALA A 56 -110.39 -49.65 46.12
N PHE A 57 -109.22 -50.26 45.89
CA PHE A 57 -108.08 -49.61 45.25
C PHE A 57 -108.35 -49.34 43.76
N ALA A 58 -108.94 -50.30 43.04
CA ALA A 58 -109.35 -50.11 41.65
C ALA A 58 -110.45 -49.05 41.52
N ALA A 59 -111.40 -48.97 42.46
CA ALA A 59 -112.41 -47.90 42.48
C ALA A 59 -111.79 -46.52 42.70
N TRP A 60 -110.84 -46.38 43.64
CA TRP A 60 -110.08 -45.15 43.85
C TRP A 60 -109.21 -44.81 42.62
N GLN A 61 -108.48 -45.78 42.08
CA GLN A 61 -107.58 -45.58 40.93
C GLN A 61 -108.37 -45.22 39.65
N GLN A 62 -109.58 -45.75 39.46
CA GLN A 62 -110.47 -45.34 38.37
C GLN A 62 -110.99 -43.91 38.57
N ALA A 63 -111.29 -43.49 39.80
CA ALA A 63 -111.67 -42.10 40.10
C ALA A 63 -110.50 -41.13 39.85
N ALA A 64 -109.30 -41.44 40.35
CA ALA A 64 -108.09 -40.65 40.13
C ALA A 64 -107.68 -40.60 38.64
N ALA A 65 -107.80 -41.72 37.91
CA ALA A 65 -107.57 -41.75 36.47
C ALA A 65 -108.62 -40.93 35.69
N ALA A 66 -109.88 -40.92 36.13
CA ALA A 66 -110.94 -40.11 35.52
C ALA A 66 -110.69 -38.59 35.68
N GLN A 67 -110.06 -38.15 36.78
CA GLN A 67 -109.55 -36.77 36.90
C GLN A 67 -108.36 -36.51 35.96
N GLN A 68 -107.35 -37.40 35.96
CA GLN A 68 -106.08 -37.17 35.26
C GLN A 68 -106.19 -37.16 33.73
N LEU A 69 -107.20 -37.80 33.16
CA LEU A 69 -107.38 -37.98 31.70
C LEU A 69 -108.39 -36.99 31.07
N GLY A 70 -108.56 -35.82 31.68
CA GLY A 70 -109.63 -34.84 31.44
C GLY A 70 -110.03 -34.61 29.97
N GLY A 71 -111.30 -34.91 29.62
CA GLY A 71 -111.66 -35.20 28.23
C GLY A 71 -113.12 -35.09 27.74
N LEU A 72 -113.96 -34.19 28.28
CA LEU A 72 -115.17 -33.62 27.61
C LEU A 72 -116.39 -34.57 27.30
N PRO A 73 -117.58 -34.06 26.86
CA PRO A 73 -118.35 -32.87 27.28
C PRO A 73 -119.89 -33.19 27.46
N PRO A 74 -120.89 -32.29 27.24
CA PRO A 74 -121.67 -31.64 28.32
C PRO A 74 -123.21 -31.91 28.24
N PRO A 75 -124.06 -31.27 29.08
CA PRO A 75 -124.60 -29.95 28.73
C PRO A 75 -124.85 -28.97 29.91
N GLN A 76 -125.06 -27.69 29.58
CA GLN A 76 -125.63 -26.63 30.44
C GLN A 76 -127.12 -26.89 30.81
N PRO A 77 -127.73 -26.22 31.82
CA PRO A 77 -127.35 -24.91 32.39
C PRO A 77 -127.37 -24.75 33.94
N ASP A 78 -126.94 -23.56 34.37
CA ASP A 78 -127.20 -22.87 35.65
C ASP A 78 -126.88 -23.58 36.99
N GLY A 79 -125.63 -23.42 37.45
CA GLY A 79 -125.31 -23.45 38.90
C GLY A 79 -123.92 -23.96 39.26
N GLY A 80 -123.04 -23.08 39.77
CA GLY A 80 -121.88 -23.40 40.62
C GLY A 80 -120.86 -24.43 40.12
N GLU A 81 -119.82 -23.99 39.42
CA GLU A 81 -118.67 -24.88 39.09
C GLU A 81 -117.88 -25.30 40.34
N GLU A 82 -117.84 -24.45 41.40
CA GLU A 82 -117.13 -24.73 42.66
C GLU A 82 -117.74 -25.88 43.49
N ASP A 83 -119.07 -26.12 43.41
CA ASP A 83 -119.74 -27.22 44.13
C ASP A 83 -119.50 -28.60 43.48
N ALA A 84 -119.12 -28.61 42.20
CA ALA A 84 -118.91 -29.84 41.42
C ALA A 84 -117.51 -30.46 41.65
N GLU A 85 -116.48 -29.63 41.84
CA GLU A 85 -115.13 -30.11 42.17
C GLU A 85 -115.02 -30.55 43.63
N ALA A 86 -115.60 -29.78 44.58
CA ALA A 86 -115.60 -30.15 45.99
C ALA A 86 -116.25 -31.53 46.25
N THR A 87 -117.38 -31.83 45.57
CA THR A 87 -118.04 -33.15 45.68
C THR A 87 -117.36 -34.27 44.88
N ALA A 88 -116.29 -33.97 44.15
CA ALA A 88 -115.37 -34.96 43.57
C ALA A 88 -114.16 -35.20 44.50
N GLU A 89 -113.57 -34.15 45.06
CA GLU A 89 -112.49 -34.25 46.05
C GLU A 89 -112.94 -34.98 47.32
N GLU A 90 -114.10 -34.64 47.90
CA GLU A 90 -114.67 -35.35 49.06
C GLU A 90 -114.87 -36.85 48.78
N ARG A 91 -115.27 -37.22 47.55
CA ARG A 91 -115.42 -38.63 47.15
C ARG A 91 -114.08 -39.33 46.96
N GLU A 92 -113.06 -38.63 46.48
CA GLU A 92 -111.72 -39.20 46.41
C GLU A 92 -111.14 -39.39 47.82
N GLU A 93 -111.34 -38.44 48.74
CA GLU A 93 -110.96 -38.62 50.15
C GLU A 93 -111.74 -39.77 50.81
N GLU A 94 -113.04 -39.93 50.58
CA GLU A 94 -113.80 -41.08 51.07
C GLU A 94 -113.30 -42.42 50.48
N LEU A 95 -113.02 -42.46 49.16
CA LEU A 95 -112.47 -43.65 48.50
C LEU A 95 -111.06 -43.97 48.96
N LEU A 96 -110.20 -42.97 49.18
CA LEU A 96 -108.85 -43.13 49.70
C LEU A 96 -108.87 -43.51 51.19
N ALA A 97 -109.79 -42.98 51.99
CA ALA A 97 -110.04 -43.41 53.36
C ALA A 97 -110.55 -44.87 53.41
N PHE A 98 -111.35 -45.30 52.43
CA PHE A 98 -111.79 -46.69 52.30
C PHE A 98 -110.68 -47.63 51.80
N ALA A 99 -109.88 -47.20 50.82
CA ALA A 99 -108.72 -47.92 50.30
C ALA A 99 -107.62 -48.09 51.36
N THR A 100 -107.33 -47.04 52.15
CA THR A 100 -106.37 -47.13 53.27
C THR A 100 -106.93 -47.97 54.43
N LYS A 101 -108.23 -47.89 54.73
CA LYS A 101 -108.87 -48.74 55.74
C LYS A 101 -108.88 -50.22 55.34
N THR A 102 -109.06 -50.53 54.04
CA THR A 102 -108.94 -51.90 53.53
C THR A 102 -107.48 -52.36 53.49
N ALA A 103 -106.52 -51.52 53.09
CA ALA A 103 -105.09 -51.81 53.15
C ALA A 103 -104.62 -52.13 54.59
N LEU A 104 -105.01 -51.32 55.57
CA LEU A 104 -104.72 -51.56 56.99
C LEU A 104 -105.46 -52.79 57.55
N GLY A 105 -106.61 -53.15 56.97
CA GLY A 105 -107.34 -54.39 57.25
C GLY A 105 -106.60 -55.62 56.70
N LEU A 106 -106.10 -55.52 55.48
CA LEU A 106 -105.31 -56.56 54.79
C LEU A 106 -103.95 -56.74 55.48
N LEU A 107 -103.19 -55.68 55.75
CA LEU A 107 -101.94 -55.74 56.52
C LEU A 107 -102.12 -56.40 57.89
N ARG A 108 -103.22 -56.13 58.58
CA ARG A 108 -103.50 -56.78 59.87
C ARG A 108 -103.75 -58.29 59.70
N ALA A 109 -104.39 -58.73 58.63
CA ALA A 109 -104.61 -60.14 58.34
C ALA A 109 -103.33 -60.85 57.85
N LEU A 110 -102.54 -60.21 56.98
CA LEU A 110 -101.22 -60.69 56.55
C LEU A 110 -100.28 -60.87 57.75
N ARG A 111 -100.20 -59.89 58.66
CA ARG A 111 -99.47 -60.01 59.94
C ARG A 111 -100.05 -61.05 60.92
N GLN A 112 -101.26 -61.54 60.69
CA GLN A 112 -101.91 -62.57 61.52
C GLN A 112 -101.86 -63.98 60.89
N SER A 113 -101.48 -64.10 59.61
CA SER A 113 -101.33 -65.37 58.89
C SER A 113 -99.84 -65.77 58.80
N PRO A 114 -99.33 -66.64 59.70
CA PRO A 114 -97.90 -66.94 59.79
C PRO A 114 -97.43 -67.77 58.59
N GLY A 115 -96.90 -67.08 57.58
CA GLY A 115 -96.45 -67.65 56.31
C GLY A 115 -96.85 -66.83 55.09
N ALA A 116 -97.83 -65.93 55.22
CA ALA A 116 -98.37 -65.16 54.10
C ALA A 116 -97.31 -64.31 53.36
N GLU A 117 -96.39 -63.66 54.09
CA GLU A 117 -95.26 -62.92 53.48
C GLU A 117 -94.36 -63.82 52.62
N HIS A 118 -94.10 -65.06 53.07
CA HIS A 118 -93.24 -65.98 52.34
C HIS A 118 -93.97 -66.58 51.12
N ALA A 119 -95.24 -66.95 51.25
CA ALA A 119 -96.07 -67.41 50.15
C ALA A 119 -96.23 -66.33 49.05
N LEU A 120 -96.43 -65.08 49.44
CA LEU A 120 -96.48 -63.95 48.49
C LEU A 120 -95.12 -63.67 47.83
N ALA A 121 -94.01 -63.84 48.54
CA ALA A 121 -92.67 -63.70 47.97
C ALA A 121 -92.30 -64.85 47.02
N GLU A 122 -92.71 -66.10 47.29
CA GLU A 122 -92.49 -67.24 46.39
C GLU A 122 -93.24 -67.11 45.05
N LEU A 123 -94.34 -66.36 45.02
CA LEU A 123 -95.14 -66.09 43.81
C LEU A 123 -94.51 -65.05 42.88
N GLN A 124 -93.60 -64.19 43.37
CA GLN A 124 -92.93 -63.15 42.56
C GLN A 124 -91.41 -63.13 42.78
N PRO A 125 -90.65 -64.03 42.12
CA PRO A 125 -89.20 -64.14 42.31
C PRO A 125 -88.36 -63.06 41.62
N ASP A 126 -88.90 -62.35 40.63
CA ASP A 126 -88.19 -61.32 39.84
C ASP A 126 -88.94 -59.98 39.88
N ARG A 127 -88.40 -58.97 40.58
CA ARG A 127 -88.92 -57.59 40.55
C ARG A 127 -87.79 -56.57 40.43
N SER A 128 -88.00 -55.54 39.62
CA SER A 128 -87.02 -54.46 39.35
C SER A 128 -87.14 -53.23 40.25
N ASP A 129 -88.25 -53.10 40.97
CA ASP A 129 -88.69 -51.81 41.54
C ASP A 129 -88.23 -51.60 43.00
N ASP A 130 -87.30 -52.45 43.47
CA ASP A 130 -86.65 -52.33 44.78
C ASP A 130 -85.97 -50.98 44.99
N GLN A 131 -85.67 -50.20 43.95
CA GLN A 131 -85.08 -48.87 44.06
C GLN A 131 -85.85 -47.92 45.00
N ALA A 132 -87.18 -48.08 45.13
CA ALA A 132 -87.99 -47.33 46.09
C ALA A 132 -87.74 -47.78 47.55
N LEU A 133 -87.56 -49.08 47.78
CA LEU A 133 -87.24 -49.65 49.08
C LEU A 133 -85.76 -49.43 49.45
N GLU A 134 -84.82 -49.61 48.51
CA GLU A 134 -83.39 -49.32 48.68
C GLU A 134 -83.15 -47.85 49.04
N SER A 135 -83.84 -46.91 48.36
CA SER A 135 -83.72 -45.48 48.67
C SER A 135 -84.33 -45.14 50.03
N PHE A 136 -85.41 -45.83 50.46
CA PHE A 136 -85.92 -45.75 51.82
C PHE A 136 -84.94 -46.34 52.85
N ASP A 137 -84.32 -47.50 52.61
CA ASP A 137 -83.34 -48.10 53.52
C ASP A 137 -82.05 -47.27 53.60
N ALA A 138 -81.61 -46.66 52.50
CA ALA A 138 -80.50 -45.70 52.48
C ALA A 138 -80.84 -44.41 53.23
N LEU A 139 -82.08 -43.93 53.15
CA LEU A 139 -82.57 -42.77 53.88
C LEU A 139 -82.75 -43.10 55.38
N LEU A 140 -83.22 -44.31 55.73
CA LEU A 140 -83.21 -44.84 57.09
C LEU A 140 -81.78 -45.01 57.62
N GLY A 141 -80.83 -45.41 56.79
CA GLY A 141 -79.40 -45.42 57.12
C GLY A 141 -78.87 -44.03 57.47
N GLN A 142 -79.30 -42.99 56.73
CA GLN A 142 -78.98 -41.59 57.06
C GLN A 142 -79.70 -41.08 58.31
N ILE A 143 -80.96 -41.49 58.54
CA ILE A 143 -81.76 -41.15 59.72
C ILE A 143 -81.16 -41.81 60.98
N ARG A 144 -80.93 -43.12 60.96
CA ARG A 144 -80.16 -43.87 61.99
C ARG A 144 -78.79 -43.21 62.22
N GLY A 145 -78.09 -42.85 61.14
CA GLY A 145 -76.79 -42.18 61.17
C GLY A 145 -76.78 -40.74 61.70
N ARG A 146 -77.94 -40.08 61.87
CA ARG A 146 -78.09 -38.72 62.44
C ARG A 146 -78.77 -38.71 63.81
N LEU A 147 -79.64 -39.68 64.11
CA LEU A 147 -80.28 -39.86 65.41
C LEU A 147 -79.43 -40.70 66.37
N GLY A 148 -78.56 -41.57 65.84
CA GLY A 148 -77.62 -42.38 66.60
C GLY A 148 -76.28 -41.70 66.92
N THR A 149 -75.94 -40.58 66.25
CA THR A 149 -74.77 -39.75 66.60
C THR A 149 -75.16 -38.67 67.60
N THR A 150 -74.34 -38.47 68.63
CA THR A 150 -74.46 -37.31 69.51
C THR A 150 -73.94 -36.03 68.83
N VAL A 151 -74.40 -34.88 69.31
CA VAL A 151 -73.96 -33.56 68.81
C VAL A 151 -72.45 -33.37 68.95
N GLU A 152 -71.85 -33.92 70.01
CA GLU A 152 -70.40 -33.89 70.26
C GLU A 152 -69.62 -34.73 69.23
N GLU A 153 -70.09 -35.92 68.89
CA GLU A 153 -69.46 -36.78 67.88
C GLU A 153 -69.54 -36.16 66.49
N ASP A 154 -70.68 -35.54 66.15
CA ASP A 154 -70.86 -34.88 64.86
C ASP A 154 -70.07 -33.56 64.77
N GLY A 155 -69.91 -32.85 65.89
CA GLY A 155 -68.96 -31.74 66.04
C GLY A 155 -67.52 -32.19 65.82
N SER A 156 -67.07 -33.21 66.56
CA SER A 156 -65.72 -33.79 66.46
C SER A 156 -65.41 -34.29 65.05
N ARG A 157 -66.38 -34.91 64.35
CA ARG A 157 -66.25 -35.29 62.93
C ARG A 157 -66.03 -34.08 62.01
N ARG A 158 -66.74 -32.98 62.22
CA ARG A 158 -66.60 -31.74 61.43
C ARG A 158 -65.25 -31.06 61.69
N GLU A 159 -64.80 -31.00 62.95
CA GLU A 159 -63.49 -30.49 63.32
C GLU A 159 -62.35 -31.35 62.74
N HIS A 160 -62.46 -32.67 62.83
CA HIS A 160 -61.49 -33.59 62.23
C HIS A 160 -61.42 -33.40 60.70
N GLN A 161 -62.57 -33.27 60.02
CA GLN A 161 -62.59 -32.94 58.59
C GLN A 161 -62.00 -31.56 58.29
N ALA A 162 -62.21 -30.54 59.14
CA ALA A 162 -61.59 -29.23 58.98
C ALA A 162 -60.07 -29.30 59.10
N VAL A 163 -59.54 -30.01 60.11
CA VAL A 163 -58.10 -30.25 60.28
C VAL A 163 -57.52 -31.05 59.11
N LEU A 164 -58.22 -32.05 58.58
CA LEU A 164 -57.79 -32.77 57.38
C LEU A 164 -57.78 -31.87 56.13
N ARG A 165 -58.80 -31.03 55.93
CA ARG A 165 -58.85 -30.05 54.83
C ARG A 165 -57.71 -29.03 54.95
N GLU A 166 -57.43 -28.51 56.14
CA GLU A 166 -56.33 -27.57 56.36
C GLU A 166 -54.97 -28.24 56.11
N ARG A 167 -54.74 -29.45 56.64
CA ARG A 167 -53.53 -30.23 56.36
C ARG A 167 -53.36 -30.49 54.86
N HIS A 168 -54.44 -30.82 54.15
CA HIS A 168 -54.41 -31.01 52.69
C HIS A 168 -54.11 -29.70 51.95
N GLN A 169 -54.73 -28.58 52.32
CA GLN A 169 -54.45 -27.26 51.74
C GLN A 169 -52.99 -26.83 51.96
N ARG A 170 -52.46 -27.01 53.18
CA ARG A 170 -51.04 -26.78 53.50
C ARG A 170 -50.13 -27.67 52.64
N ALA A 171 -50.39 -28.96 52.57
CA ALA A 171 -49.62 -29.90 51.73
C ALA A 171 -49.68 -29.58 50.23
N VAL A 172 -50.83 -29.12 49.72
CA VAL A 172 -50.97 -28.67 48.32
C VAL A 172 -50.20 -27.37 48.09
N ALA A 173 -50.26 -26.40 49.00
CA ALA A 173 -49.49 -25.17 48.92
C ALA A 173 -47.97 -25.43 48.97
N GLU A 174 -47.52 -26.32 49.86
CA GLU A 174 -46.12 -26.78 49.93
C GLU A 174 -45.71 -27.50 48.64
N ARG A 175 -46.55 -28.41 48.11
CA ARG A 175 -46.27 -29.08 46.84
C ARG A 175 -46.13 -28.09 45.69
N LEU A 176 -47.04 -27.12 45.59
CA LEU A 176 -46.96 -26.06 44.57
C LEU A 176 -45.69 -25.21 44.75
N GLN A 177 -45.33 -24.81 45.98
CA GLN A 177 -44.07 -24.11 46.23
C GLN A 177 -42.84 -24.94 45.81
N LEU A 178 -42.83 -26.25 46.07
CA LEU A 178 -41.75 -27.15 45.65
C LEU A 178 -41.73 -27.35 44.13
N GLU A 179 -42.89 -27.44 43.48
CA GLU A 179 -43.00 -27.45 42.01
C GLU A 179 -42.47 -26.15 41.39
N HIS A 180 -42.82 -24.99 41.93
CA HIS A 180 -42.30 -23.69 41.48
C HIS A 180 -40.79 -23.59 41.69
N LYS A 181 -40.26 -23.98 42.86
CA LYS A 181 -38.82 -24.04 43.15
C LYS A 181 -38.10 -24.99 42.18
N ALA A 182 -38.67 -26.17 41.90
CA ALA A 182 -38.10 -27.13 40.97
C ALA A 182 -38.13 -26.63 39.51
N ARG A 183 -39.17 -25.91 39.09
CA ARG A 183 -39.24 -25.26 37.76
C ARG A 183 -38.19 -24.14 37.65
N GLY A 184 -38.06 -23.28 38.67
CA GLY A 184 -37.01 -22.24 38.73
C GLY A 184 -35.59 -22.81 38.68
N LEU A 185 -35.31 -23.88 39.44
CA LEU A 185 -34.02 -24.58 39.40
C LEU A 185 -33.73 -25.26 38.05
N LYS A 186 -34.77 -25.71 37.32
CA LYS A 186 -34.60 -26.20 35.93
C LYS A 186 -34.27 -25.06 34.97
N LEU A 187 -34.96 -23.91 35.07
CA LEU A 187 -34.68 -22.73 34.25
C LEU A 187 -33.24 -22.22 34.49
N HIS A 188 -32.84 -22.00 35.75
CA HIS A 188 -31.46 -21.57 36.06
C HIS A 188 -30.38 -22.57 35.63
N ARG A 189 -30.69 -23.88 35.55
CA ARG A 189 -29.75 -24.87 34.98
C ARG A 189 -29.64 -24.73 33.46
N LEU A 190 -30.74 -24.47 32.75
CA LEU A 190 -30.74 -24.21 31.31
C LEU A 190 -30.05 -22.88 30.97
N GLU A 191 -30.31 -21.83 31.74
CA GLU A 191 -29.64 -20.52 31.63
C GLU A 191 -28.13 -20.65 31.81
N ARG A 192 -27.67 -21.36 32.86
CA ARG A 192 -26.23 -21.61 33.08
C ARG A 192 -25.62 -22.48 31.99
N ALA A 193 -26.33 -23.52 31.52
CA ALA A 193 -25.85 -24.36 30.42
C ALA A 193 -25.70 -23.56 29.11
N ARG A 194 -26.65 -22.65 28.84
CA ARG A 194 -26.58 -21.71 27.71
C ARG A 194 -25.40 -20.75 27.86
N GLN A 195 -25.25 -20.10 29.02
CA GLN A 195 -24.14 -19.17 29.30
C GLN A 195 -22.77 -19.85 29.18
N LEU A 196 -22.64 -21.09 29.66
CA LEU A 196 -21.41 -21.88 29.49
C LEU A 196 -21.16 -22.23 28.01
N GLY A 197 -22.20 -22.54 27.23
CA GLY A 197 -22.07 -22.74 25.78
C GLY A 197 -21.67 -21.47 25.03
N GLU A 198 -22.25 -20.32 25.38
CA GLU A 198 -21.90 -19.00 24.81
C GLU A 198 -20.46 -18.60 25.17
N LEU A 199 -20.01 -18.83 26.40
CA LEU A 199 -18.63 -18.60 26.84
C LEU A 199 -17.63 -19.57 26.18
N GLN A 200 -17.98 -20.85 26.03
CA GLN A 200 -17.13 -21.84 25.36
C GLN A 200 -16.96 -21.50 23.87
N ALA A 201 -18.05 -21.15 23.18
CA ALA A 201 -17.98 -20.72 21.78
C ALA A 201 -17.14 -19.45 21.60
N ALA A 202 -17.24 -18.49 22.53
CA ALA A 202 -16.39 -17.28 22.52
C ALA A 202 -14.91 -17.60 22.80
N HIS A 203 -14.62 -18.50 23.75
CA HIS A 203 -13.26 -18.98 24.02
C HIS A 203 -12.64 -19.65 22.78
N ASP A 204 -13.37 -20.56 22.15
CA ASP A 204 -12.86 -21.35 21.02
C ASP A 204 -12.70 -20.50 19.75
N ALA A 205 -13.54 -19.46 19.57
CA ALA A 205 -13.34 -18.45 18.54
C ALA A 205 -12.06 -17.63 18.78
N VAL A 206 -11.85 -17.10 19.99
CA VAL A 206 -10.64 -16.33 20.34
C VAL A 206 -9.38 -17.21 20.26
N ALA A 207 -9.46 -18.49 20.64
CA ALA A 207 -8.36 -19.43 20.47
C ALA A 207 -8.02 -19.67 18.99
N ALA A 208 -9.03 -19.78 18.11
CA ALA A 208 -8.83 -19.88 16.67
C ALA A 208 -8.19 -18.59 16.10
N GLU A 209 -8.71 -17.41 16.45
CA GLU A 209 -8.16 -16.11 16.05
C GLU A 209 -6.69 -15.95 16.49
N LEU A 210 -6.37 -16.27 17.75
CA LEU A 210 -4.99 -16.24 18.26
C LEU A 210 -4.07 -17.21 17.51
N SER A 211 -4.56 -18.39 17.15
CA SER A 211 -3.78 -19.36 16.37
C SER A 211 -3.47 -18.86 14.95
N ALA A 212 -4.47 -18.26 14.29
CA ALA A 212 -4.32 -17.67 12.96
C ALA A 212 -3.37 -16.45 12.97
N LEU A 213 -3.56 -15.54 13.94
CA LEU A 213 -2.65 -14.41 14.13
C LEU A 213 -1.20 -14.85 14.39
N HIS A 214 -1.00 -15.98 15.08
CA HIS A 214 0.35 -16.52 15.31
C HIS A 214 0.94 -17.14 14.04
N THR A 215 0.17 -17.90 13.25
CA THR A 215 0.66 -18.44 11.96
C THR A 215 0.94 -17.35 10.95
N ASP A 216 0.08 -16.34 10.87
CA ASP A 216 0.20 -15.22 9.93
C ASP A 216 1.37 -14.32 10.32
N SER A 217 1.58 -14.07 11.62
CA SER A 217 2.74 -13.33 12.12
C SER A 217 4.06 -14.08 11.85
N ALA A 218 4.09 -15.41 12.04
CA ALA A 218 5.26 -16.23 11.71
C ALA A 218 5.55 -16.28 10.20
N ALA A 219 4.50 -16.40 9.37
CA ALA A 219 4.61 -16.35 7.91
C ALA A 219 5.10 -14.97 7.42
N ALA A 220 4.56 -13.87 7.97
CA ALA A 220 5.00 -12.52 7.65
C ALA A 220 6.44 -12.26 8.10
N CYS A 221 6.85 -12.74 9.29
CA CYS A 221 8.21 -12.60 9.80
C CYS A 221 9.24 -13.36 8.94
N THR A 222 8.94 -14.61 8.58
CA THR A 222 9.81 -15.41 7.71
C THR A 222 9.89 -14.85 6.29
N ALA A 223 8.77 -14.40 5.72
CA ALA A 223 8.74 -13.72 4.42
C ALA A 223 9.53 -12.41 4.41
N ALA A 224 9.36 -11.56 5.43
CA ALA A 224 10.11 -10.31 5.57
C ALA A 224 11.62 -10.55 5.75
N SER A 225 12.00 -11.56 6.55
CA SER A 225 13.41 -11.93 6.72
C SER A 225 14.03 -12.51 5.44
N ALA A 226 13.26 -13.24 4.63
CA ALA A 226 13.72 -13.77 3.35
C ALA A 226 13.88 -12.65 2.30
N ALA A 227 12.93 -11.71 2.26
CA ALA A 227 13.00 -10.53 1.39
C ALA A 227 14.22 -9.66 1.73
N ALA A 228 14.39 -9.30 3.01
CA ALA A 228 15.54 -8.50 3.47
C ALA A 228 16.89 -9.20 3.22
N ALA A 229 16.96 -10.53 3.35
CA ALA A 229 18.17 -11.28 3.02
C ALA A 229 18.46 -11.29 1.51
N SER A 230 17.43 -11.36 0.66
CA SER A 230 17.56 -11.29 -0.80
C SER A 230 17.95 -9.89 -1.28
N GLU A 231 17.41 -8.84 -0.66
CA GLU A 231 17.73 -7.44 -0.95
C GLU A 231 19.18 -7.13 -0.54
N ALA A 232 19.59 -7.50 0.68
CA ALA A 232 20.97 -7.34 1.15
C ALA A 232 22.00 -8.14 0.31
N ALA A 233 21.62 -9.29 -0.26
CA ALA A 233 22.46 -10.03 -1.19
C ALA A 233 22.62 -9.28 -2.54
N ALA A 234 21.52 -8.78 -3.11
CA ALA A 234 21.55 -8.00 -4.35
C ALA A 234 22.35 -6.70 -4.20
N ASP A 235 22.21 -5.99 -3.08
CA ASP A 235 23.01 -4.80 -2.75
C ASP A 235 24.50 -5.14 -2.61
N ALA A 236 24.82 -6.27 -1.96
CA ALA A 236 26.22 -6.71 -1.82
C ALA A 236 26.86 -7.09 -3.16
N GLU A 237 26.10 -7.67 -4.10
CA GLU A 237 26.55 -7.95 -5.47
C GLU A 237 26.71 -6.64 -6.28
N ALA A 238 25.73 -5.73 -6.21
CA ALA A 238 25.78 -4.44 -6.89
C ALA A 238 26.96 -3.58 -6.42
N PHE A 239 27.21 -3.53 -5.10
CA PHE A 239 28.37 -2.82 -4.53
C PHE A 239 29.71 -3.46 -4.93
N GLN A 240 29.77 -4.80 -5.01
CA GLN A 240 30.96 -5.50 -5.52
C GLN A 240 31.21 -5.19 -7.00
N ALA A 241 30.17 -5.16 -7.83
CA ALA A 241 30.27 -4.80 -9.25
C ALA A 241 30.74 -3.34 -9.44
N GLN A 242 30.17 -2.38 -8.69
CA GLN A 242 30.61 -0.98 -8.70
C GLN A 242 32.07 -0.85 -8.27
N ARG A 243 32.47 -1.54 -7.18
CA ARG A 243 33.86 -1.54 -6.70
C ARG A 243 34.83 -2.15 -7.72
N ALA A 244 34.42 -3.18 -8.45
CA ALA A 244 35.21 -3.78 -9.53
C ALA A 244 35.37 -2.83 -10.73
N ALA A 245 34.31 -2.12 -11.12
CA ALA A 245 34.36 -1.11 -12.18
C ALA A 245 35.32 0.04 -11.84
N VAL A 246 35.16 0.65 -10.66
CA VAL A 246 36.04 1.76 -10.19
C VAL A 246 37.49 1.29 -10.04
N ALA A 247 37.74 0.04 -9.64
CA ALA A 247 39.08 -0.53 -9.62
C ALA A 247 39.68 -0.70 -11.03
N ALA A 248 38.89 -1.10 -12.02
CA ALA A 248 39.32 -1.22 -13.41
C ALA A 248 39.62 0.16 -14.04
N GLU A 249 38.80 1.17 -13.76
CA GLU A 249 39.02 2.57 -14.16
C GLU A 249 40.30 3.15 -13.53
N LEU A 250 40.51 2.91 -12.23
CA LEU A 250 41.73 3.34 -11.52
C LEU A 250 42.99 2.71 -12.13
N GLU A 251 42.93 1.43 -12.51
CA GLU A 251 44.05 0.75 -13.17
C GLU A 251 44.23 1.18 -14.64
N ALA A 252 43.17 1.59 -15.35
CA ALA A 252 43.29 2.21 -16.66
C ALA A 252 44.01 3.58 -16.54
N ALA A 253 43.50 4.47 -15.69
CA ALA A 253 44.09 5.79 -15.46
C ALA A 253 45.55 5.72 -14.98
N ARG A 254 45.93 4.68 -14.21
CA ARG A 254 47.32 4.40 -13.83
C ARG A 254 48.22 4.05 -15.02
N ARG A 255 47.72 3.25 -15.99
CA ARG A 255 48.45 2.91 -17.23
C ARG A 255 48.59 4.13 -18.14
N ASP A 256 47.53 4.90 -18.33
CA ASP A 256 47.53 6.08 -19.18
C ASP A 256 48.49 7.16 -18.64
N LEU A 257 48.48 7.39 -17.32
CA LEU A 257 49.41 8.28 -16.63
C LEU A 257 50.86 7.79 -16.69
N ALA A 258 51.10 6.47 -16.76
CA ALA A 258 52.43 5.92 -16.99
C ALA A 258 52.89 6.12 -18.45
N ALA A 259 52.01 5.88 -19.44
CA ALA A 259 52.29 6.09 -20.86
C ALA A 259 52.62 7.56 -21.16
N LEU A 260 51.80 8.50 -20.68
CA LEU A 260 52.02 9.95 -20.82
C LEU A 260 53.35 10.41 -20.17
N ARG A 261 53.80 9.75 -19.09
CA ARG A 261 55.10 10.03 -18.47
C ARG A 261 56.26 9.57 -19.35
N GLU A 262 56.17 8.40 -19.99
CA GLU A 262 57.21 7.95 -20.93
C GLU A 262 57.22 8.75 -22.24
N GLU A 263 56.04 9.13 -22.76
CA GLU A 263 55.95 10.05 -23.90
C GLU A 263 56.56 11.42 -23.57
N SER A 264 56.27 11.98 -22.39
CA SER A 264 56.87 13.23 -21.91
C SER A 264 58.39 13.13 -21.72
N ARG A 265 58.89 11.98 -21.24
CA ARG A 265 60.34 11.69 -21.15
C ARG A 265 60.97 11.62 -22.54
N GLY A 266 60.36 10.89 -23.48
CA GLY A 266 60.84 10.72 -24.85
C GLY A 266 60.87 12.03 -25.63
N THR A 267 59.77 12.80 -25.60
CA THR A 267 59.68 14.13 -26.24
C THR A 267 60.66 15.13 -25.64
N SER A 268 60.82 15.16 -24.31
CA SER A 268 61.83 16.03 -23.66
C SER A 268 63.26 15.62 -24.03
N ALA A 269 63.57 14.32 -24.08
CA ALA A 269 64.88 13.83 -24.52
C ALA A 269 65.17 14.15 -26.00
N ALA A 270 64.16 13.99 -26.88
CA ALA A 270 64.26 14.36 -28.29
C ALA A 270 64.47 15.87 -28.47
N ALA A 271 63.72 16.71 -27.76
CA ALA A 271 63.89 18.17 -27.79
C ALA A 271 65.28 18.61 -27.29
N ARG A 272 65.78 18.01 -26.20
CA ARG A 272 67.16 18.25 -25.70
C ARG A 272 68.23 17.84 -26.72
N LYS A 273 68.02 16.74 -27.45
CA LYS A 273 68.93 16.27 -28.51
C LYS A 273 68.87 17.15 -29.76
N ALA A 274 67.69 17.63 -30.15
CA ALA A 274 67.50 18.57 -31.25
C ALA A 274 68.14 19.93 -30.94
N ARG A 275 67.92 20.46 -29.73
CA ARG A 275 68.56 21.69 -29.24
C ARG A 275 70.08 21.59 -29.32
N ARG A 276 70.69 20.54 -28.75
CA ARG A 276 72.15 20.33 -28.78
C ARG A 276 72.74 20.21 -30.19
N ARG A 277 71.96 19.74 -31.16
CA ARG A 277 72.37 19.74 -32.57
C ARG A 277 72.38 21.16 -33.11
N ALA A 278 71.25 21.87 -33.02
CA ALA A 278 71.17 23.27 -33.48
C ALA A 278 72.20 24.19 -32.80
N GLU A 279 72.51 23.97 -31.52
CA GLU A 279 73.60 24.67 -30.81
C GLU A 279 74.96 24.39 -31.48
N GLY A 280 75.31 23.12 -31.72
CA GLY A 280 76.56 22.76 -32.42
C GLY A 280 76.60 23.15 -33.89
N ASP A 281 75.47 23.13 -34.60
CA ASP A 281 75.34 23.58 -35.99
C ASP A 281 75.57 25.11 -36.07
N CYS A 282 75.10 25.88 -35.08
CA CYS A 282 75.41 27.30 -34.95
C CYS A 282 76.88 27.56 -34.55
N GLU A 283 77.45 26.79 -33.61
CA GLU A 283 78.87 26.88 -33.24
C GLU A 283 79.79 26.61 -34.45
N ALA A 284 79.45 25.62 -35.29
CA ALA A 284 80.17 25.33 -36.53
C ALA A 284 80.07 26.49 -37.54
N ALA A 285 78.86 27.01 -37.79
CA ALA A 285 78.66 28.12 -38.74
C ALA A 285 79.35 29.42 -38.29
N ILE A 286 79.44 29.68 -36.98
CA ILE A 286 80.24 30.79 -36.43
C ILE A 286 81.73 30.55 -36.67
N GLY A 287 82.24 29.34 -36.41
CA GLY A 287 83.63 28.98 -36.66
C GLY A 287 84.05 29.07 -38.13
N GLU A 288 83.15 28.69 -39.06
CA GLU A 288 83.35 28.88 -40.51
C GLU A 288 83.40 30.37 -40.88
N TYR A 289 82.46 31.17 -40.38
CA TYR A 289 82.42 32.62 -40.62
C TYR A 289 83.67 33.33 -40.08
N ASP A 290 84.09 33.06 -38.84
CA ASP A 290 85.27 33.66 -38.23
C ASP A 290 86.56 33.26 -38.98
N ALA A 291 86.63 32.03 -39.49
CA ALA A 291 87.74 31.57 -40.33
C ALA A 291 87.76 32.28 -41.71
N GLU A 292 86.61 32.43 -42.38
CA GLU A 292 86.51 33.17 -43.63
C GLU A 292 86.87 34.66 -43.44
N VAL A 293 86.33 35.31 -42.41
CA VAL A 293 86.63 36.72 -42.09
C VAL A 293 88.11 36.90 -41.75
N GLY A 294 88.70 35.97 -40.99
CA GLY A 294 90.14 35.94 -40.73
C GLY A 294 90.98 35.82 -42.00
N ALA A 295 90.60 34.92 -42.92
CA ALA A 295 91.26 34.76 -44.21
C ALA A 295 91.14 36.03 -45.07
N ARG A 296 89.94 36.62 -45.19
CA ARG A 296 89.72 37.88 -45.94
C ARG A 296 90.46 39.08 -45.33
N ALA A 297 90.58 39.13 -44.01
CA ALA A 297 91.40 40.15 -43.34
C ALA A 297 92.89 39.99 -43.67
N GLY A 298 93.39 38.75 -43.73
CA GLY A 298 94.75 38.42 -44.18
C GLY A 298 95.01 38.78 -45.64
N GLU A 299 94.10 38.39 -46.55
CA GLU A 299 94.14 38.79 -47.98
C GLU A 299 94.17 40.31 -48.14
N LEU A 300 93.31 41.04 -47.42
CA LEU A 300 93.25 42.51 -47.46
C LEU A 300 94.52 43.16 -46.91
N ALA A 301 95.13 42.59 -45.87
CA ALA A 301 96.39 43.08 -45.32
C ALA A 301 97.56 42.88 -46.32
N ALA A 302 97.63 41.70 -46.96
CA ALA A 302 98.62 41.42 -47.99
C ALA A 302 98.45 42.31 -49.24
N ALA A 303 97.20 42.50 -49.69
CA ALA A 303 96.89 43.37 -50.82
C ALA A 303 97.23 44.85 -50.55
N LYS A 304 97.03 45.32 -49.31
CA LYS A 304 97.47 46.67 -48.89
C LYS A 304 98.99 46.78 -48.85
N ALA A 305 99.70 45.83 -48.25
CA ALA A 305 101.16 45.84 -48.22
C ALA A 305 101.76 45.91 -49.65
N ALA A 306 101.24 45.10 -50.58
CA ALA A 306 101.66 45.13 -51.98
C ALA A 306 101.28 46.44 -52.71
N HIS A 307 100.13 47.04 -52.40
CA HIS A 307 99.76 48.36 -52.90
C HIS A 307 100.71 49.45 -52.40
N ASP A 308 101.04 49.44 -51.12
CA ASP A 308 101.87 50.46 -50.49
C ASP A 308 103.35 50.33 -50.90
N GLU A 309 103.83 49.11 -51.16
CA GLU A 309 105.12 48.85 -51.81
C GLU A 309 105.16 49.36 -53.26
N LEU A 310 104.11 49.09 -54.06
CA LEU A 310 104.00 49.61 -55.42
C LEU A 310 103.87 51.15 -55.45
N ALA A 311 103.22 51.75 -54.45
CA ALA A 311 103.14 53.20 -54.32
C ALA A 311 104.53 53.82 -54.06
N GLN A 312 105.33 53.21 -53.18
CA GLN A 312 106.73 53.63 -52.94
C GLN A 312 107.57 53.51 -54.22
N GLN A 313 107.49 52.39 -54.94
CA GLN A 313 108.19 52.20 -56.22
C GLN A 313 107.77 53.23 -57.29
N ILE A 314 106.48 53.65 -57.30
CA ILE A 314 106.00 54.71 -58.19
C ILE A 314 106.56 56.08 -57.76
N GLU A 315 106.60 56.40 -56.46
CA GLU A 315 107.20 57.64 -55.95
C GLU A 315 108.70 57.72 -56.27
N GLU A 316 109.44 56.62 -56.12
CA GLU A 316 110.86 56.49 -56.50
C GLU A 316 111.06 56.76 -58.00
N VAL A 317 110.34 56.07 -58.89
CA VAL A 317 110.46 56.26 -60.35
C VAL A 317 109.98 57.65 -60.80
N VAL A 318 109.00 58.25 -60.12
CA VAL A 318 108.61 59.65 -60.36
C VAL A 318 109.75 60.59 -59.97
N ALA A 319 110.38 60.40 -58.81
CA ALA A 319 111.51 61.20 -58.35
C ALA A 319 112.75 61.05 -59.26
N GLU A 320 113.09 59.84 -59.68
CA GLU A 320 114.17 59.58 -60.66
C GLU A 320 113.89 60.25 -62.00
N THR A 321 112.68 60.10 -62.55
CA THR A 321 112.34 60.75 -63.83
C THR A 321 112.25 62.26 -63.72
N GLU A 322 111.95 62.83 -62.55
CA GLU A 322 112.10 64.25 -62.30
C GLU A 322 113.57 64.70 -62.18
N ALA A 323 114.42 63.94 -61.51
CA ALA A 323 115.86 64.22 -61.45
C ALA A 323 116.47 64.26 -62.86
N LEU A 324 116.20 63.22 -63.68
CA LEU A 324 116.65 63.15 -65.08
C LEU A 324 116.09 64.28 -65.96
N ARG A 325 114.87 64.76 -65.69
CA ARG A 325 114.32 65.96 -66.36
C ARG A 325 115.09 67.22 -65.97
N ARG A 326 115.40 67.40 -64.68
CA ARG A 326 116.15 68.55 -64.15
C ARG A 326 117.58 68.56 -64.71
N GLU A 327 118.32 67.46 -64.58
CA GLU A 327 119.67 67.28 -65.16
C GLU A 327 119.70 67.58 -66.66
N ARG A 328 118.69 67.16 -67.41
CA ARG A 328 118.58 67.48 -68.84
C ARG A 328 118.33 68.98 -69.08
N CYS A 329 117.47 69.62 -68.31
CA CYS A 329 117.25 71.07 -68.40
C CYS A 329 118.56 71.82 -68.10
N ASP A 330 119.24 71.47 -67.01
CA ASP A 330 120.51 72.06 -66.60
C ASP A 330 121.59 71.88 -67.67
N TYR A 331 121.66 70.70 -68.32
CA TYR A 331 122.55 70.44 -69.45
C TYR A 331 122.18 71.26 -70.70
N GLU A 332 120.90 71.38 -71.04
CA GLU A 332 120.46 72.21 -72.16
C GLU A 332 120.72 73.71 -71.90
N GLU A 333 120.60 74.19 -70.66
CA GLU A 333 120.93 75.55 -70.27
C GLU A 333 122.44 75.81 -70.24
N ALA A 334 123.24 74.86 -69.73
CA ALA A 334 124.70 74.93 -69.80
C ALA A 334 125.21 74.95 -71.25
N GLN A 335 124.59 74.20 -72.17
CA GLN A 335 124.88 74.26 -73.61
C GLN A 335 124.49 75.61 -74.22
N ARG A 336 123.34 76.19 -73.84
CA ARG A 336 122.95 77.54 -74.28
C ARG A 336 123.94 78.60 -73.79
N ALA A 337 124.29 78.57 -72.50
CA ALA A 337 125.26 79.49 -71.89
C ALA A 337 126.65 79.35 -72.52
N ALA A 338 127.15 78.13 -72.74
CA ALA A 338 128.43 77.89 -73.41
C ALA A 338 128.43 78.38 -74.87
N ALA A 339 127.31 78.24 -75.59
CA ALA A 339 127.16 78.78 -76.95
C ALA A 339 127.07 80.32 -76.96
N GLU A 340 126.44 80.94 -75.97
CA GLU A 340 126.41 82.39 -75.81
C GLU A 340 127.77 82.97 -75.40
N GLU A 341 128.49 82.31 -74.49
CA GLU A 341 129.88 82.63 -74.19
C GLU A 341 130.79 82.48 -75.42
N ALA A 342 130.65 81.41 -76.20
CA ALA A 342 131.41 81.22 -77.43
C ALA A 342 131.15 82.37 -78.41
N ARG A 343 129.87 82.73 -78.64
CA ARG A 343 129.48 83.90 -79.45
C ARG A 343 130.01 85.22 -78.89
N ALA A 344 130.03 85.39 -77.57
CA ALA A 344 130.56 86.60 -76.93
C ALA A 344 132.09 86.71 -77.06
N ARG A 345 132.80 85.59 -76.91
CA ARG A 345 134.26 85.47 -77.15
C ARG A 345 134.59 85.71 -78.62
N GLU A 346 133.83 85.12 -79.55
CA GLU A 346 133.95 85.38 -80.99
C GLU A 346 133.68 86.85 -81.33
N ALA A 347 132.61 87.46 -80.81
CA ALA A 347 132.29 88.87 -81.01
C ALA A 347 133.37 89.80 -80.42
N HIS A 348 133.94 89.45 -79.27
CA HIS A 348 135.08 90.16 -78.69
C HIS A 348 136.33 90.01 -79.57
N GLN A 349 136.65 88.81 -80.04
CA GLN A 349 137.76 88.56 -80.94
C GLN A 349 137.57 89.26 -82.30
N GLN A 350 136.34 89.34 -82.82
CA GLN A 350 135.99 90.12 -84.01
C GLN A 350 136.19 91.62 -83.76
N ARG A 351 135.83 92.16 -82.58
CA ARG A 351 136.13 93.55 -82.19
C ARG A 351 137.64 93.81 -82.10
N LEU A 352 138.40 92.90 -81.47
CA LEU A 352 139.87 92.99 -81.41
C LEU A 352 140.50 92.91 -82.80
N ASN A 353 140.05 91.99 -83.65
CA ASN A 353 140.52 91.84 -85.03
C ASN A 353 140.16 93.07 -85.88
N ALA A 354 138.99 93.67 -85.68
CA ALA A 354 138.57 94.91 -86.34
C ALA A 354 139.39 96.12 -85.85
N ALA A 355 139.69 96.23 -84.55
CA ALA A 355 140.57 97.24 -84.00
C ALA A 355 142.01 97.08 -84.50
N ALA A 356 142.54 95.86 -84.53
CA ALA A 356 143.85 95.54 -85.11
C ALA A 356 143.88 95.84 -86.61
N ALA A 357 142.81 95.54 -87.36
CA ALA A 357 142.68 95.92 -88.76
C ALA A 357 142.63 97.45 -88.94
N ALA A 358 141.94 98.19 -88.07
CA ALA A 358 141.90 99.65 -88.09
C ALA A 358 143.28 100.28 -87.76
N ILE A 359 144.02 99.71 -86.79
CA ILE A 359 145.40 100.11 -86.51
C ILE A 359 146.30 99.78 -87.70
N GLN A 360 146.13 98.63 -88.35
CA GLN A 360 146.89 98.28 -89.55
C GLN A 360 146.54 99.16 -90.76
N THR A 361 145.28 99.55 -90.97
CA THR A 361 144.91 100.47 -92.06
C THR A 361 145.38 101.89 -91.77
N ALA A 362 145.28 102.36 -90.53
CA ALA A 362 145.86 103.64 -90.11
C ALA A 362 147.39 103.65 -90.28
N TRP A 363 148.10 102.59 -89.87
CA TRP A 363 149.54 102.45 -90.08
C TRP A 363 149.92 102.36 -91.57
N ARG A 364 149.15 101.62 -92.38
CA ARG A 364 149.33 101.57 -93.85
C ARG A 364 149.02 102.93 -94.50
N ALA A 365 148.07 103.70 -93.99
CA ALA A 365 147.73 105.04 -94.46
C ALA A 365 148.84 106.05 -94.10
N TRP A 366 149.28 106.07 -92.84
CA TRP A 366 150.43 106.85 -92.38
C TRP A 366 151.69 106.53 -93.19
N ARG A 367 151.99 105.23 -93.39
CA ARG A 367 153.12 104.78 -94.22
C ARG A 367 152.99 105.18 -95.69
N LYS A 368 151.76 105.30 -96.23
CA LYS A 368 151.50 105.83 -97.58
C LYS A 368 151.64 107.35 -97.64
N GLN A 369 151.13 108.11 -96.66
CA GLN A 369 151.31 109.55 -96.58
C GLN A 369 152.79 109.91 -96.47
N ARG A 370 153.52 109.26 -95.55
CA ARG A 370 154.97 109.47 -95.38
C ARG A 370 155.82 109.01 -96.57
N ALA A 371 155.27 108.17 -97.46
CA ALA A 371 155.88 107.85 -98.75
C ALA A 371 155.52 108.88 -99.84
N ALA A 372 154.33 109.48 -99.78
CA ALA A 372 153.87 110.51 -100.72
C ALA A 372 154.56 111.88 -100.51
N GLU A 373 154.93 112.21 -99.27
CA GLU A 373 155.72 113.42 -98.95
C GLU A 373 157.16 113.36 -99.48
N ALA A 374 157.64 112.21 -99.96
CA ALA A 374 159.07 111.94 -100.17
C ALA A 374 159.55 111.89 -101.63
N LYS A 375 158.68 112.02 -102.66
CA LYS A 375 159.07 112.10 -104.09
C LYS A 375 157.93 112.59 -105.00
N GLY A 376 158.29 113.34 -106.05
CA GLY A 376 157.34 113.87 -107.04
C GLY A 376 157.58 113.41 -108.49
N LYS A 377 156.73 113.91 -109.41
CA LYS A 377 156.77 113.77 -110.88
C LYS A 377 156.90 112.34 -111.46
N GLY A 378 155.80 111.79 -111.98
CA GLY A 378 155.85 110.92 -113.17
C GLY A 378 154.79 109.80 -113.31
N GLY A 379 153.97 109.90 -114.37
CA GLY A 379 153.58 108.76 -115.22
C GLY A 379 152.46 107.79 -114.79
N ALA A 380 151.42 107.71 -115.64
CA ALA A 380 150.67 106.51 -116.11
C ALA A 380 150.07 105.45 -115.12
N LYS A 381 149.08 104.60 -115.47
CA LYS A 381 147.85 104.64 -116.31
C LYS A 381 147.25 103.21 -116.39
N GLY A 382 146.07 102.97 -115.80
CA GLY A 382 145.23 101.77 -116.07
C GLY A 382 145.43 100.53 -115.17
N LYS A 383 144.67 99.42 -115.32
CA LYS A 383 143.35 99.19 -115.99
C LYS A 383 142.75 97.78 -115.68
N GLY A 384 141.68 97.71 -114.88
CA GLY A 384 140.54 96.73 -115.01
C GLY A 384 140.72 95.21 -114.77
N GLY A 385 139.59 94.50 -114.68
CA GLY A 385 139.44 93.03 -114.49
C GLY A 385 139.13 92.62 -113.04
N LYS A 386 138.02 91.97 -112.62
CA LYS A 386 136.84 91.25 -113.20
C LYS A 386 136.93 89.70 -113.28
N GLY A 387 136.13 89.02 -112.45
CA GLY A 387 135.75 87.60 -112.53
C GLY A 387 136.36 86.67 -111.45
N ALA A 388 135.85 85.45 -111.17
CA ALA A 388 134.50 84.89 -111.39
C ALA A 388 134.31 83.51 -110.67
N SER A 389 133.08 83.23 -110.19
CA SER A 389 132.41 81.89 -110.06
C SER A 389 132.92 80.77 -109.12
N GLY A 390 131.96 80.05 -108.49
CA GLY A 390 132.07 78.65 -108.02
C GLY A 390 131.89 78.40 -106.50
N LYS A 391 131.36 77.26 -106.01
CA LYS A 391 130.58 76.15 -106.63
C LYS A 391 130.02 75.16 -105.57
N GLN A 392 128.75 74.69 -105.69
CA GLN A 392 128.12 73.49 -105.03
C GLN A 392 128.04 73.42 -103.47
N GLY A 393 127.09 72.70 -102.83
CA GLY A 393 125.85 72.02 -103.27
C GLY A 393 125.30 70.93 -102.30
N VAL A 394 124.03 70.47 -102.48
CA VAL A 394 123.35 69.28 -101.82
C VAL A 394 123.04 69.46 -100.30
N GLY A 395 122.05 68.86 -99.59
CA GLY A 395 120.90 67.91 -99.79
C GLY A 395 120.75 66.97 -98.54
N ALA A 396 119.67 66.23 -98.20
CA ALA A 396 118.26 66.10 -98.63
C ALA A 396 117.45 65.17 -97.64
N ALA A 397 116.12 64.96 -97.84
CA ALA A 397 115.18 64.05 -97.10
C ALA A 397 114.78 64.42 -95.63
N LYS A 398 113.64 64.08 -94.99
CA LYS A 398 112.38 63.29 -95.24
C LYS A 398 112.26 61.94 -94.48
N GLY A 399 111.28 61.81 -93.59
CA GLY A 399 110.86 60.58 -92.87
C GLY A 399 109.37 60.62 -92.42
N LYS A 400 108.76 59.49 -92.00
CA LYS A 400 107.29 59.38 -91.71
C LYS A 400 106.83 58.08 -91.00
N ALA A 401 106.40 58.15 -89.73
CA ALA A 401 105.63 57.13 -88.96
C ALA A 401 105.03 57.82 -87.69
N LYS A 402 103.88 57.48 -87.06
CA LYS A 402 102.80 56.45 -87.16
C LYS A 402 103.00 55.09 -86.46
N GLU A 403 101.89 54.61 -85.86
CA GLU A 403 101.70 53.50 -84.89
C GLU A 403 102.03 53.81 -83.42
N LYS A 404 101.27 53.27 -82.45
CA LYS A 404 100.19 52.27 -82.55
C LYS A 404 98.86 52.77 -81.99
#